data_AF-A0AA94F2J9-F1
#
_entry.id   AF-A0AA94F2J9-F1
#
_cell.length_a   1.000
_cell.length_b   1.000
_cell.length_c   1.000
_cell.angle_alpha   90.00
_cell.angle_beta   90.00
_cell.angle_gamma   90.00
#
_symmetry.space_group_name_H-M   'P 1'
#
loop_
_entity.id
_entity.type
_entity.pdbx_description
1 polymer ?
#
loop_
_entity_poly.entity_id
_entity_poly.type
_entity_poly.pdbx_seq_one_letter_code
_entity_poly.pdbx_strand_id
1 'polypeptide(L)'
;MPDFRIVSEHFKELNLLENILTLIANKTNNEIVKNVDEFGVEFEIIQSNTRSVLSFNVYNMKEFEESYDEMYGGVFQVNWSSKMPVEDIDNFMLPVIKEIKEYLPDLFVESGDDFITLDDFIKRNEED
;
A
#
# COMPACT_ATOMS: atom_id res chain seq x y z
N MET A 1 -4.65 -13.51 -5.02
CA MET A 1 -5.72 -12.51 -4.86
C MET A 1 -5.24 -11.62 -3.72
N PRO A 2 -5.14 -10.29 -3.91
CA PRO A 2 -4.72 -9.40 -2.84
C PRO A 2 -5.73 -9.44 -1.70
N ASP A 3 -5.25 -9.34 -0.46
CA ASP A 3 -6.12 -9.31 0.72
C ASP A 3 -6.85 -7.96 0.87
N PHE A 4 -6.30 -6.88 0.32
CA PHE A 4 -6.99 -5.61 0.06
C PHE A 4 -6.17 -4.75 -0.92
N ARG A 5 -6.73 -3.64 -1.42
CA ARG A 5 -6.00 -2.64 -2.22
C ARG A 5 -6.17 -1.26 -1.60
N ILE A 6 -5.14 -0.42 -1.62
CA ILE A 6 -5.26 0.99 -1.25
C ILE A 6 -5.38 1.84 -2.51
N VAL A 7 -6.31 2.78 -2.51
CA VAL A 7 -6.56 3.70 -3.62
C VAL A 7 -6.41 5.12 -3.10
N SER A 8 -5.70 5.97 -3.86
CA SER A 8 -5.54 7.38 -3.55
C SER A 8 -6.13 8.26 -4.66
N GLU A 9 -6.97 9.22 -4.27
CA GLU A 9 -7.52 10.23 -5.20
C GLU A 9 -6.51 11.34 -5.53
N HIS A 10 -5.51 11.56 -4.67
CA HIS A 10 -4.62 12.73 -4.75
C HIS A 10 -3.24 12.42 -5.35
N PHE A 11 -2.89 11.15 -5.49
CA PHE A 11 -1.58 10.72 -5.97
C PHE A 11 -1.49 10.83 -7.50
N LYS A 12 -0.52 11.56 -8.05
CA LYS A 12 -0.40 11.76 -9.52
C LYS A 12 0.97 11.45 -10.11
N GLU A 13 1.98 11.15 -9.29
CA GLU A 13 3.38 11.05 -9.75
C GLU A 13 4.18 9.96 -9.05
N LEU A 14 4.65 8.94 -9.79
CA LEU A 14 5.45 7.81 -9.29
C LEU A 14 6.59 8.20 -8.34
N ASN A 15 7.36 9.25 -8.68
CA ASN A 15 8.51 9.68 -7.88
C ASN A 15 8.11 10.15 -6.47
N LEU A 16 6.91 10.71 -6.30
CA LEU A 16 6.41 11.12 -4.99
C LEU A 16 6.16 9.89 -4.10
N LEU A 17 5.57 8.83 -4.65
CA LEU A 17 5.31 7.60 -3.90
C LEU A 17 6.61 6.87 -3.56
N GLU A 18 7.56 6.81 -4.48
CA GLU A 18 8.89 6.26 -4.21
C GLU A 18 9.56 6.97 -3.02
N ASN A 19 9.50 8.30 -2.99
CA ASN A 19 10.04 9.09 -1.88
C ASN A 19 9.31 8.79 -0.56
N ILE A 20 7.98 8.72 -0.58
CA ILE A 20 7.16 8.41 0.60
C ILE A 20 7.48 7.02 1.14
N LEU A 21 7.44 5.99 0.28
CA LEU A 21 7.72 4.61 0.68
C LEU A 21 9.16 4.44 1.20
N THR A 22 10.13 5.11 0.56
CA THR A 22 11.52 5.12 1.01
C THR A 22 11.66 5.76 2.39
N LEU A 23 10.97 6.89 2.64
CA LEU A 23 10.97 7.54 3.95
C LEU A 23 10.36 6.64 5.03
N ILE A 24 9.24 5.98 4.72
CA ILE A 24 8.54 5.10 5.65
C ILE A 24 9.39 3.86 5.98
N ALA A 25 9.95 3.20 4.97
CA ALA A 25 10.83 2.04 5.16
C ALA A 25 12.04 2.39 6.04
N ASN A 26 12.69 3.52 5.77
CA ASN A 26 13.82 3.99 6.57
C ASN A 26 13.41 4.33 8.02
N LYS A 27 12.28 5.03 8.22
CA LYS A 27 11.77 5.39 9.56
C LYS A 27 11.41 4.16 10.39
N THR A 28 10.91 3.11 9.73
CA THR A 28 10.50 1.85 10.36
C THR A 28 11.61 0.79 10.40
N ASN A 29 12.84 1.13 9.99
CA ASN A 29 14.00 0.23 9.92
C ASN A 29 13.72 -1.06 9.13
N ASN A 30 13.07 -0.89 7.98
CA ASN A 30 12.75 -1.94 7.03
C ASN A 30 13.54 -1.76 5.73
N GLU A 31 13.74 -2.86 5.02
CA GLU A 31 14.36 -2.83 3.69
C GLU A 31 13.31 -2.38 2.65
N ILE A 32 13.73 -1.63 1.64
CA ILE A 32 12.90 -1.29 0.49
C ILE A 32 13.54 -1.76 -0.81
N VAL A 33 12.77 -2.46 -1.63
CA VAL A 33 13.15 -2.92 -2.96
C VAL A 33 12.24 -2.26 -3.98
N LYS A 34 12.78 -1.97 -5.17
CA LYS A 34 12.02 -1.46 -6.31
C LYS A 34 12.28 -2.36 -7.51
N ASN A 35 11.21 -2.83 -8.13
CA ASN A 35 11.23 -3.57 -9.37
C ASN A 35 10.44 -2.81 -10.45
N VAL A 36 10.94 -2.82 -11.67
CA VAL A 36 10.32 -2.12 -12.81
C VAL A 36 10.24 -3.10 -13.97
N ASP A 37 9.04 -3.29 -14.50
CA ASP A 37 8.79 -4.14 -15.65
C ASP A 37 7.88 -3.46 -16.70
N GLU A 38 7.40 -4.23 -17.67
CA GLU A 38 6.53 -3.73 -18.74
C GLU A 38 5.11 -3.36 -18.28
N PHE A 39 4.69 -3.82 -17.09
CA PHE A 39 3.36 -3.63 -16.50
C PHE A 39 3.35 -2.56 -15.39
N GLY A 40 4.51 -2.06 -14.97
CA GLY A 40 4.59 -0.92 -14.06
C GLY A 40 5.76 -0.98 -13.11
N VAL A 41 5.54 -0.46 -11.90
CA VAL A 41 6.54 -0.38 -10.85
C VAL A 41 6.01 -1.04 -9.59
N GLU A 42 6.77 -1.98 -9.06
CA GLU A 42 6.51 -2.62 -7.78
C GLU A 42 7.54 -2.12 -6.75
N PHE A 43 7.07 -1.70 -5.59
CA PHE A 43 7.92 -1.48 -4.43
C PHE A 43 7.64 -2.56 -3.40
N GLU A 44 8.65 -3.07 -2.71
CA GLU A 44 8.47 -3.98 -1.59
C GLU A 44 9.11 -3.37 -0.35
N ILE A 45 8.34 -3.25 0.73
CA ILE A 45 8.88 -3.00 2.07
C ILE A 45 8.98 -4.35 2.77
N ILE A 46 10.18 -4.71 3.21
CA ILE A 46 10.48 -6.02 3.78
C ILE A 46 10.89 -5.83 5.24
N GLN A 47 10.16 -6.49 6.14
CA GLN A 47 10.42 -6.47 7.57
C GLN A 47 11.80 -7.07 7.87
N SER A 48 12.62 -6.34 8.61
CA SER A 48 14.01 -6.73 8.86
C SER A 48 14.16 -8.06 9.62
N ASN A 49 13.25 -8.35 10.55
CA ASN A 49 13.34 -9.53 11.43
C ASN A 49 12.72 -10.79 10.83
N THR A 50 11.46 -10.72 10.40
CA THR A 50 10.69 -11.89 9.95
C THR A 50 10.71 -12.08 8.44
N ARG A 51 11.20 -11.07 7.69
CA ARG A 51 11.16 -11.02 6.22
C ARG A 51 9.75 -11.02 5.65
N SER A 52 8.74 -10.67 6.45
CA SER A 52 7.40 -10.36 5.97
C SER A 52 7.44 -9.20 4.97
N VAL A 53 6.62 -9.27 3.93
CA VAL A 53 6.67 -8.37 2.78
C VAL A 53 5.34 -7.63 2.62
N LEU A 54 5.44 -6.32 2.38
CA LEU A 54 4.37 -5.46 1.87
C LEU A 54 4.79 -4.96 0.48
N SER A 55 4.08 -5.37 -0.55
CA SER A 55 4.35 -4.94 -1.93
C SER A 55 3.37 -3.85 -2.35
N PHE A 56 3.81 -2.90 -3.15
CA PHE A 56 3.07 -1.74 -3.63
C PHE A 56 3.19 -1.69 -5.16
N ASN A 57 2.13 -2.09 -5.86
CA ASN A 57 2.11 -2.05 -7.33
C ASN A 57 1.53 -0.74 -7.81
N VAL A 58 2.33 0.00 -8.58
CA VAL A 58 1.95 1.24 -9.25
C VAL A 58 1.79 0.95 -10.73
N TYR A 59 0.55 0.95 -11.18
CA TYR A 59 0.22 0.83 -12.60
C TYR A 59 0.52 2.15 -13.31
N ASN A 60 0.88 2.07 -14.59
CA ASN A 60 0.97 3.28 -15.40
C ASN A 60 -0.44 3.89 -15.60
N MET A 61 -0.49 5.19 -15.93
CA MET A 61 -1.74 5.95 -16.07
C MET A 61 -2.75 5.31 -17.03
N LYS A 62 -2.29 4.59 -18.05
CA LYS A 62 -3.16 3.96 -19.05
C LYS A 62 -3.83 2.68 -18.53
N GLU A 63 -3.06 1.77 -17.93
CA GLU A 63 -3.64 0.57 -17.29
C GLU A 63 -4.52 0.93 -16.11
N PHE A 64 -4.20 2.03 -15.44
CA PHE A 64 -5.00 2.62 -14.39
C PHE A 64 -6.38 3.07 -14.91
N GLU A 65 -6.43 3.89 -15.97
CA GLU A 65 -7.69 4.35 -16.61
C GLU A 65 -8.55 3.20 -17.15
N GLU A 66 -7.92 2.11 -17.62
CA GLU A 66 -8.64 0.92 -18.10
C GLU A 66 -9.21 0.07 -16.96
N SER A 67 -8.60 0.11 -15.77
CA SER A 67 -8.96 -0.75 -14.62
C SER A 67 -9.82 -0.06 -13.57
N TYR A 68 -9.73 1.26 -13.46
CA TYR A 68 -10.46 2.09 -12.51
C TYR A 68 -11.06 3.28 -13.25
N ASP A 69 -12.38 3.47 -13.10
CA ASP A 69 -13.11 4.61 -13.65
C ASP A 69 -12.37 5.92 -13.33
N GLU A 70 -12.33 6.88 -14.27
CA GLU A 70 -11.46 8.08 -14.33
C GLU A 70 -11.46 9.00 -13.07
N MET A 71 -12.19 8.63 -12.01
CA MET A 71 -12.37 9.38 -10.76
C MET A 71 -11.17 9.35 -9.81
N TYR A 72 -10.31 8.33 -9.88
CA TYR A 72 -9.21 8.17 -8.92
C TYR A 72 -7.89 8.72 -9.49
N GLY A 73 -6.99 9.25 -8.65
CA GLY A 73 -5.78 9.96 -9.09
C GLY A 73 -4.59 9.06 -9.42
N GLY A 74 -4.52 7.88 -8.80
CA GLY A 74 -3.48 6.88 -9.03
C GLY A 74 -3.58 5.78 -7.97
N VAL A 75 -3.64 4.52 -8.40
CA VAL A 75 -3.74 3.35 -7.51
C VAL A 75 -2.34 2.88 -7.18
N PHE A 76 -2.05 2.66 -5.90
CA PHE A 76 -0.97 1.76 -5.51
C PHE A 76 -1.58 0.56 -4.77
N GLN A 77 -1.57 -0.60 -5.41
CA GLN A 77 -2.11 -1.80 -4.80
C GLN A 77 -1.14 -2.28 -3.73
N VAL A 78 -1.55 -2.23 -2.45
CA VAL A 78 -0.80 -2.84 -1.36
C VAL A 78 -1.13 -4.31 -1.27
N ASN A 79 -0.19 -5.15 -1.67
CA ASN A 79 -0.25 -6.57 -1.41
C ASN A 79 0.46 -6.86 -0.09
N TRP A 80 -0.15 -7.69 0.73
CA TRP A 80 0.56 -8.35 1.81
C TRP A 80 0.32 -9.85 1.68
N SER A 81 1.12 -10.64 2.39
CA SER A 81 0.90 -12.08 2.41
C SER A 81 -0.29 -12.40 3.31
N SER A 82 -1.35 -13.01 2.79
CA SER A 82 -2.44 -13.61 3.59
C SER A 82 -1.98 -14.63 4.65
N LYS A 83 -0.70 -15.01 4.60
CA LYS A 83 -0.03 -15.90 5.56
C LYS A 83 0.86 -15.14 6.54
N MET A 84 0.87 -13.80 6.51
CA MET A 84 1.65 -12.99 7.46
C MET A 84 1.11 -13.24 8.87
N PRO A 85 1.98 -13.55 9.84
CA PRO A 85 1.58 -13.74 11.22
C PRO A 85 0.88 -12.51 11.79
N VAL A 86 -0.08 -12.71 12.71
CA VAL A 86 -0.78 -11.60 13.40
C VAL A 86 0.20 -10.62 14.05
N GLU A 87 1.29 -11.14 14.63
CA GLU A 87 2.33 -10.29 15.21
C GLU A 87 2.98 -9.33 14.19
N ASP A 88 3.16 -9.76 12.93
CA ASP A 88 3.69 -8.92 11.87
C ASP A 88 2.62 -7.99 11.29
N ILE A 89 1.35 -8.38 11.34
CA ILE A 89 0.24 -7.48 11.04
C ILE A 89 0.27 -6.27 11.99
N ASP A 90 0.36 -6.54 13.30
CA ASP A 90 0.30 -5.53 14.35
C ASP A 90 1.55 -4.66 14.42
N ASN A 91 2.73 -5.28 14.28
CA ASN A 91 4.00 -4.61 14.52
C ASN A 91 4.72 -4.15 13.23
N PHE A 92 4.23 -4.54 12.06
CA PHE A 92 4.84 -4.17 10.79
C PHE A 92 3.83 -3.62 9.77
N MET A 93 2.78 -4.35 9.41
CA MET A 93 1.82 -3.89 8.41
C MET A 93 1.06 -2.64 8.86
N LEU A 94 0.34 -2.70 9.98
CA LEU A 94 -0.46 -1.57 10.45
C LEU A 94 0.38 -0.30 10.70
N PRO A 95 1.59 -0.37 11.29
CA PRO A 95 2.48 0.79 11.41
C PRO A 95 2.87 1.41 10.06
N VAL A 96 3.25 0.60 9.07
CA VAL A 96 3.58 1.10 7.72
C VAL A 96 2.37 1.78 7.10
N ILE A 97 1.19 1.16 7.17
CA ILE A 97 -0.06 1.71 6.62
C ILE A 97 -0.45 3.02 7.30
N LYS A 98 -0.35 3.12 8.62
CA LYS A 98 -0.60 4.36 9.37
C LYS A 98 0.32 5.49 8.94
N GLU A 99 1.60 5.19 8.72
CA GLU A 99 2.55 6.19 8.23
C GLU A 99 2.21 6.66 6.82
N ILE A 100 1.75 5.78 5.92
CA ILE A 100 1.34 6.17 4.56
C ILE A 100 0.23 7.24 4.62
N LYS A 101 -0.75 7.07 5.53
CA LYS A 101 -1.86 8.02 5.71
C LYS A 101 -1.37 9.45 6.04
N GLU A 102 -0.28 9.58 6.78
CA GLU A 102 0.28 10.90 7.13
C GLU A 102 0.78 11.68 5.89
N TYR A 103 1.16 10.97 4.82
CA TYR A 103 1.64 11.57 3.58
C TYR A 103 0.57 11.64 2.48
N LEU A 104 -0.40 10.72 2.52
CA LEU A 104 -1.47 10.62 1.54
C LEU A 104 -2.81 10.59 2.30
N PRO A 105 -3.49 11.74 2.47
CA PRO A 105 -4.84 11.77 3.03
C PRO A 105 -5.86 11.17 2.04
N ASP A 106 -7.05 10.84 2.55
CA ASP A 106 -8.19 10.34 1.75
C ASP A 106 -7.89 9.04 0.99
N LEU A 107 -7.28 8.09 1.68
CA LEU A 107 -7.03 6.74 1.16
C LEU A 107 -8.25 5.83 1.38
N PHE A 108 -8.59 5.07 0.35
CA PHE A 108 -9.63 4.06 0.37
C PHE A 108 -9.04 2.67 0.33
N VAL A 109 -9.72 1.70 0.95
CA VAL A 109 -9.35 0.29 0.97
C VAL A 109 -10.46 -0.52 0.29
N GLU A 110 -10.09 -1.29 -0.73
CA GLU A 110 -11.01 -2.25 -1.38
C GLU A 110 -11.34 -3.38 -0.38
N SER A 111 -12.64 -3.55 -0.07
CA SER A 111 -13.16 -4.53 0.89
C SER A 111 -14.37 -5.25 0.30
N GLY A 112 -14.12 -6.40 -0.35
CA GLY A 112 -15.18 -7.12 -1.06
C GLY A 112 -15.61 -6.37 -2.33
N ASP A 113 -16.89 -6.02 -2.42
CA ASP A 113 -17.48 -5.28 -3.55
C ASP A 113 -17.54 -3.75 -3.31
N ASP A 114 -17.01 -3.25 -2.19
CA ASP A 114 -17.11 -1.85 -1.77
C ASP A 114 -15.75 -1.27 -1.33
N PHE A 115 -15.67 0.06 -1.22
CA PHE A 115 -14.51 0.77 -0.69
C PHE A 115 -14.81 1.33 0.71
N ILE A 116 -13.94 1.05 1.67
CA ILE A 116 -13.96 1.67 3.00
C ILE A 116 -12.83 2.68 3.13
N THR A 117 -12.89 3.59 4.11
CA THR A 117 -11.74 4.46 4.37
C THR A 117 -10.59 3.66 4.99
N LEU A 118 -9.35 4.12 4.81
CA LEU A 118 -8.20 3.52 5.49
C LEU A 118 -8.33 3.56 7.02
N ASP A 119 -9.02 4.56 7.57
CA ASP A 119 -9.31 4.67 9.00
C ASP A 119 -10.24 3.57 9.49
N ASP A 120 -11.32 3.32 8.76
CA ASP A 120 -12.23 2.23 9.08
C ASP A 120 -11.53 0.87 9.00
N PHE A 121 -10.62 0.71 8.03
CA PHE A 121 -9.80 -0.49 7.92
C PHE A 121 -8.87 -0.66 9.12
N ILE A 122 -8.11 0.38 9.50
CA ILE A 122 -7.21 0.34 10.66
C ILE A 122 -7.99 -0.01 11.93
N LYS A 123 -9.12 0.67 12.16
CA LYS A 123 -9.93 0.46 13.36
C LYS A 123 -10.43 -0.98 13.49
N ARG A 124 -10.88 -1.60 12.38
CA ARG A 124 -11.31 -3.01 12.39
C ARG A 124 -10.20 -3.96 12.81
N ASN A 125 -8.98 -3.73 12.31
CA ASN A 125 -7.84 -4.59 12.64
C ASN A 125 -7.29 -4.36 14.06
N GLU A 126 -7.61 -3.24 14.72
CA GLU A 126 -7.23 -2.99 16.11
C GLU A 126 -8.26 -3.51 17.14
N GLU A 127 -9.50 -3.78 16.70
CA GLU A 127 -10.59 -4.27 17.56
C GLU A 127 -10.73 -5.80 17.59
N ASP A 128 -10.06 -6.52 16.69
CA ASP A 128 -10.00 -7.99 16.58
C ASP A 128 -8.74 -8.60 17.24
#